data_AF-A0A3C1RQ71-F1
#
_entry.id   AF-A0A3C1RQ71-F1
#
_cell.length_a   1.000
_cell.length_b   1.000
_cell.length_c   1.000
_cell.angle_alpha   90.00
_cell.angle_beta   90.00
_cell.angle_gamma   90.00
#
_symmetry.space_group_name_H-M   'P 1'
#
loop_
_entity.id
_entity.type
_entity.pdbx_description
1 polymer ?
#
loop_
_entity_poly.entity_id
_entity_poly.type
_entity_poly.pdbx_seq_one_letter_code
_entity_poly.pdbx_strand_id
1 'polypeptide(L)'
;FLGFELDQNAKGGAGGMDLYCTKPYLMVGECKAGKSLPDSTAEQLYRIGVRHLEIETYQKAVKLIIGPGKPTSYLEESAQKSTISIINPMTLEKLVKLQAQYPGSVNLFELKNYLQAGQMDAKIDEYIEIVINRLKLRSHIIQLFKKSNQPINLDNVIGAYSFSNPPQPLEREQLKEILIELSSPLTGYLGRTPDDRFYFLRELIVDQTESFDYNL
;
A
#
# COMPACT_ATOMS: atom_id res chain seq x y z
N PHE A 1 7.22 -7.51 -4.35
CA PHE A 1 8.14 -6.47 -3.87
C PHE A 1 7.35 -5.17 -3.68
N LEU A 2 7.37 -4.57 -2.48
CA LEU A 2 6.58 -3.36 -2.16
C LEU A 2 7.32 -2.03 -2.41
N GLY A 3 8.61 -2.06 -2.72
CA GLY A 3 9.40 -0.83 -2.95
C GLY A 3 10.27 -0.38 -1.77
N PHE A 4 10.34 -1.16 -0.69
CA PHE A 4 11.31 -0.91 0.38
C PHE A 4 12.74 -1.22 -0.07
N GLU A 5 13.70 -0.42 0.37
CA GLU A 5 15.12 -0.76 0.29
C GLU A 5 15.49 -1.61 1.51
N LEU A 6 16.10 -2.78 1.29
CA LEU A 6 16.52 -3.69 2.35
C LEU A 6 17.99 -3.47 2.69
N ASP A 7 18.32 -3.59 3.98
CA ASP A 7 19.72 -3.66 4.39
C ASP A 7 20.33 -4.99 3.95
N GLN A 8 21.40 -4.94 3.15
CA GLN A 8 22.04 -6.14 2.59
C GLN A 8 22.76 -7.00 3.65
N ASN A 9 22.97 -6.48 4.86
CA ASN A 9 23.56 -7.21 5.97
C ASN A 9 22.50 -7.83 6.90
N ALA A 10 21.20 -7.62 6.65
CA ALA A 10 20.14 -8.41 7.27
C ALA A 10 20.17 -9.84 6.70
N LYS A 11 20.94 -10.72 7.33
CA LYS A 11 21.23 -12.07 6.82
C LYS A 11 20.32 -13.18 7.38
N GLY A 12 19.36 -12.85 8.26
CA GLY A 12 18.57 -13.85 9.00
C GLY A 12 19.44 -14.81 9.82
N GLY A 13 18.81 -15.70 10.59
CA GLY A 13 19.51 -16.72 11.39
C GLY A 13 19.82 -16.30 12.83
N ALA A 14 20.62 -17.10 13.55
CA ALA A 14 20.83 -16.93 14.99
C ALA A 14 21.44 -15.56 15.33
N GLY A 15 20.62 -14.65 15.85
CA GLY A 15 21.01 -13.28 16.21
C GLY A 15 20.96 -12.25 15.08
N GLY A 16 20.53 -12.66 13.88
CA GLY A 16 20.23 -11.76 12.76
C GLY A 16 18.81 -11.20 12.84
N MET A 17 18.57 -10.09 12.14
CA MET A 17 17.24 -9.50 11.99
C MET A 17 16.57 -10.09 10.75
N ASP A 18 15.31 -10.53 10.88
CA ASP A 18 14.56 -11.15 9.78
C ASP A 18 14.17 -10.13 8.70
N LEU A 19 13.80 -8.92 9.13
CA LEU A 19 13.44 -7.83 8.24
C LEU A 19 14.12 -6.54 8.70
N TYR A 20 14.87 -5.90 7.80
CA TYR A 20 15.38 -4.56 8.00
C TYR A 20 15.27 -3.74 6.71
N CYS A 21 14.35 -2.78 6.69
CA CYS A 21 14.19 -1.80 5.62
C CYS A 21 14.83 -0.47 6.01
N THR A 22 15.61 0.12 5.10
CA THR A 22 16.28 1.42 5.30
C THR A 22 15.50 2.58 4.70
N LYS A 23 14.75 2.34 3.61
CA LYS A 23 13.93 3.34 2.90
C LYS A 23 12.58 2.77 2.47
N PRO A 24 11.54 3.63 2.33
CA PRO A 24 11.54 5.10 2.52
C PRO A 24 11.52 5.54 3.99
N TYR A 25 11.36 4.60 4.91
CA TYR A 25 11.56 4.81 6.35
C TYR A 25 12.11 3.54 6.97
N LEU A 26 12.70 3.69 8.15
CA LEU A 26 13.24 2.56 8.90
C LEU A 26 12.11 1.63 9.35
N MET A 27 12.24 0.36 9.03
CA MET A 27 11.37 -0.71 9.52
C MET A 27 12.23 -1.88 9.93
N VAL A 28 11.97 -2.41 11.11
CA VAL A 28 12.56 -3.65 11.61
C VAL A 28 11.47 -4.65 11.89
N GLY A 29 11.74 -5.92 11.65
CA GLY A 29 10.75 -6.94 11.95
C GLY A 29 11.28 -8.32 12.23
N GLU A 30 10.40 -9.09 12.87
CA GLU A 30 10.60 -10.48 13.26
C GLU A 30 9.51 -11.33 12.60
N CYS A 31 9.90 -12.44 11.99
CA CYS A 31 8.99 -13.41 11.40
C CYS A 31 8.81 -14.58 12.35
N LYS A 32 7.56 -14.89 12.69
CA LYS A 32 7.26 -16.00 13.61
C LYS A 32 6.25 -16.97 13.03
N ALA A 33 6.72 -18.19 12.78
CA ALA A 33 5.87 -19.32 12.44
C ALA A 33 5.23 -19.95 13.68
N GLY A 34 4.05 -20.54 13.52
CA GLY A 34 3.32 -21.25 14.56
C GLY A 34 1.87 -20.79 14.71
N LYS A 35 1.09 -21.55 15.48
CA LYS A 35 -0.34 -21.27 15.72
C LYS A 35 -0.59 -20.11 16.71
N SER A 36 0.42 -19.76 17.51
CA SER A 36 0.36 -18.71 18.51
C SER A 36 1.62 -17.84 18.39
N LEU A 37 1.46 -16.55 18.66
CA LEU A 37 2.57 -15.60 18.75
C LEU A 37 2.80 -15.26 20.23
N PRO A 38 3.87 -15.81 20.85
CA PRO A 38 4.18 -15.57 22.25
C PRO A 38 4.79 -14.17 22.44
N ASP A 39 4.67 -13.65 23.65
CA ASP A 39 5.25 -12.36 24.06
C ASP A 39 6.78 -12.30 23.83
N SER A 40 7.47 -13.44 23.94
CA SER A 40 8.90 -13.55 23.63
C SER A 40 9.28 -13.11 22.21
N THR A 41 8.31 -13.03 21.28
CA THR A 41 8.52 -12.47 19.94
C THR A 41 8.81 -10.96 20.01
N ALA A 42 8.13 -10.21 20.87
CA ALA A 42 8.40 -8.79 21.09
C ALA A 42 9.76 -8.58 21.78
N GLU A 43 10.09 -9.43 22.77
CA GLU A 43 11.39 -9.41 23.43
C GLU A 43 12.54 -9.68 22.44
N GLN A 44 12.35 -10.64 21.53
CA GLN A 44 13.31 -10.96 20.47
C GLN A 44 13.49 -9.77 19.52
N LEU A 45 12.39 -9.18 19.03
CA LEU A 45 12.43 -8.01 18.16
C LEU A 45 13.15 -6.83 18.83
N TYR A 46 12.88 -6.57 20.11
CA TYR A 46 13.57 -5.54 20.87
C TYR A 46 15.07 -5.83 21.00
N ARG A 47 15.43 -7.02 21.47
CA ARG A 47 16.82 -7.39 21.72
C ARG A 47 17.67 -7.37 20.44
N ILE A 48 17.13 -7.91 19.35
CA ILE A 48 17.82 -7.94 18.05
C ILE A 48 17.84 -6.53 17.47
N GLY A 49 16.70 -5.82 17.51
CA GLY A 49 16.59 -4.45 17.05
C GLY A 49 17.61 -3.52 17.69
N VAL A 50 17.71 -3.49 19.03
CA VAL A 50 18.67 -2.65 19.76
C VAL A 50 20.13 -3.08 19.60
N ARG A 51 20.37 -4.36 19.30
CA ARG A 51 21.74 -4.83 19.04
C ARG A 51 22.27 -4.33 17.70
N HIS A 52 21.42 -4.28 16.68
CA HIS A 52 21.78 -3.88 15.32
C HIS A 52 21.55 -2.38 15.07
N LEU A 53 20.58 -1.79 15.75
CA LEU A 53 20.28 -0.37 15.74
C LEU A 53 20.53 0.18 17.14
N GLU A 54 21.25 1.29 17.26
CA GLU A 54 21.30 2.02 18.53
C GLU A 54 19.86 2.31 19.04
N ILE A 55 19.69 2.38 20.36
CA ILE A 55 18.36 2.49 20.99
C ILE A 55 17.51 3.63 20.41
N GLU A 56 18.12 4.78 20.11
CA GLU A 56 17.44 5.93 19.53
C GLU A 56 16.91 5.67 18.12
N THR A 57 17.68 4.94 17.31
CA THR A 57 17.30 4.54 15.95
C THR A 57 16.19 3.50 15.98
N TYR A 58 16.31 2.50 16.87
CA TYR A 58 15.26 1.50 17.07
C TYR A 58 13.94 2.14 17.49
N GLN A 59 13.97 3.12 18.39
CA GLN A 59 12.77 3.82 18.85
C GLN A 59 12.04 4.52 17.69
N LYS A 60 12.78 5.11 16.75
CA LYS A 60 12.21 5.80 15.56
C LYS A 60 11.76 4.85 14.45
N ALA A 61 12.23 3.61 14.44
CA ALA A 61 11.86 2.61 13.44
C ALA A 61 10.42 2.11 13.64
N VAL A 62 9.76 1.78 12.54
CA VAL A 62 8.56 0.95 12.56
C VAL A 62 8.96 -0.45 12.99
N LYS A 63 8.19 -1.03 13.92
CA LYS A 63 8.47 -2.34 14.52
C LYS A 63 7.37 -3.29 14.08
N LEU A 64 7.74 -4.38 13.42
CA LEU A 64 6.80 -5.27 12.75
C LEU A 64 6.99 -6.73 13.19
N ILE A 65 5.92 -7.38 13.59
CA ILE A 65 5.86 -8.84 13.76
C ILE A 65 5.01 -9.41 12.65
N ILE A 66 5.54 -10.39 11.92
CA ILE A 66 4.85 -11.08 10.84
C ILE A 66 4.63 -12.53 11.25
N GLY A 67 3.38 -12.99 11.34
CA GLY A 67 3.12 -14.37 11.68
C GLY A 67 1.66 -14.79 11.54
N PRO A 68 1.38 -16.06 11.22
CA PRO A 68 0.01 -16.54 10.97
C PRO A 68 -0.75 -16.86 12.27
N GLY A 69 -0.05 -16.95 13.40
CA GLY A 69 -0.63 -17.32 14.69
C GLY A 69 -1.38 -16.17 15.37
N LYS A 70 -2.29 -16.52 16.30
CA LYS A 70 -2.96 -15.51 17.13
C LYS A 70 -1.98 -14.95 18.18
N PRO A 71 -1.89 -13.63 18.38
CA PRO A 71 -1.12 -13.08 19.48
C PRO A 71 -1.69 -13.49 20.83
N THR A 72 -0.80 -13.79 21.77
CA THR A 72 -1.17 -13.94 23.19
C THR A 72 -1.58 -12.58 23.77
N SER A 73 -2.38 -12.57 24.83
CA SER A 73 -2.77 -11.31 25.51
C SER A 73 -1.57 -10.50 26.00
N TYR A 74 -0.51 -11.18 26.43
CA TYR A 74 0.75 -10.53 26.81
C TYR A 74 1.43 -9.87 25.61
N LEU A 75 1.50 -10.56 24.47
CA LEU A 75 2.05 -9.97 23.24
C LEU A 75 1.21 -8.76 22.78
N GLU A 76 -0.12 -8.83 22.87
CA GLU A 76 -0.98 -7.70 22.54
C GLU A 76 -0.67 -6.49 23.43
N GLU A 77 -0.52 -6.69 24.73
CA GLU A 77 -0.15 -5.63 25.68
C GLU A 77 1.24 -5.04 25.38
N SER A 78 2.23 -5.90 25.16
CA SER A 78 3.59 -5.50 24.78
C SER A 78 3.61 -4.73 23.46
N ALA A 79 2.81 -5.15 22.48
CA ALA A 79 2.71 -4.51 21.19
C ALA A 79 2.10 -3.11 21.29
N GLN A 80 1.09 -2.93 22.13
CA GLN A 80 0.52 -1.60 22.42
C GLN A 80 1.56 -0.69 23.10
N LYS A 81 2.19 -1.17 24.18
CA LYS A 81 3.17 -0.39 24.96
C LYS A 81 4.42 -0.01 24.17
N SER A 82 4.89 -0.91 23.30
CA SER A 82 6.13 -0.74 22.55
C SER A 82 5.92 -0.27 21.11
N THR A 83 4.68 0.05 20.73
CA THR A 83 4.30 0.48 19.38
C THR A 83 4.79 -0.51 18.31
N ILE A 84 4.46 -1.80 18.51
CA ILE A 84 4.78 -2.88 17.57
C ILE A 84 3.53 -3.24 16.80
N SER A 85 3.62 -3.27 15.48
CA SER A 85 2.55 -3.74 14.61
C SER A 85 2.64 -5.25 14.41
N ILE A 86 1.50 -5.92 14.37
CA ILE A 86 1.40 -7.37 14.14
C ILE A 86 0.52 -7.60 12.90
N ILE A 87 1.03 -8.37 11.93
CA ILE A 87 0.32 -8.64 10.68
C ILE A 87 0.37 -10.12 10.31
N ASN A 88 -0.73 -10.61 9.75
CA ASN A 88 -0.77 -11.93 9.13
C ASN A 88 -0.05 -11.91 7.77
N PRO A 89 0.77 -12.93 7.44
CA PRO A 89 1.39 -13.07 6.13
C PRO A 89 0.41 -12.96 4.95
N MET A 90 -0.82 -13.43 5.12
CA MET A 90 -1.86 -13.34 4.07
C MET A 90 -2.23 -11.90 3.78
N THR A 91 -2.36 -11.05 4.80
CA THR A 91 -2.63 -9.62 4.62
C THR A 91 -1.47 -8.91 3.92
N LEU A 92 -0.23 -9.27 4.24
CA LEU A 92 0.95 -8.77 3.54
C LEU A 92 0.98 -9.22 2.07
N GLU A 93 0.58 -10.46 1.79
CA GLU A 93 0.47 -10.99 0.42
C GLU A 93 -0.53 -10.17 -0.41
N LYS A 94 -1.66 -9.74 0.18
CA LYS A 94 -2.64 -8.85 -0.50
C LYS A 94 -1.98 -7.59 -1.04
N LEU A 95 -1.20 -6.89 -0.20
CA LEU A 95 -0.46 -5.68 -0.59
C LEU A 95 0.52 -5.97 -1.72
N VAL A 96 1.25 -7.10 -1.62
CA VAL A 96 2.25 -7.48 -2.63
C VAL A 96 1.57 -7.78 -3.97
N LYS A 97 0.44 -8.49 -3.97
CA LYS A 97 -0.35 -8.77 -5.16
C LYS A 97 -0.89 -7.48 -5.78
N LEU A 98 -1.46 -6.59 -4.97
CA LEU A 98 -1.96 -5.29 -5.42
C LEU A 98 -0.85 -4.47 -6.12
N GLN A 99 0.33 -4.36 -5.51
CA GLN A 99 1.47 -3.65 -6.10
C GLN A 99 2.00 -4.34 -7.36
N ALA A 100 1.96 -5.67 -7.43
CA ALA A 100 2.42 -6.41 -8.60
C ALA A 100 1.45 -6.24 -9.79
N GLN A 101 0.14 -6.26 -9.53
CA GLN A 101 -0.90 -6.07 -10.53
C GLN A 101 -0.97 -4.61 -10.99
N TYR A 102 -0.77 -3.66 -10.07
CA TYR A 102 -0.80 -2.22 -10.33
C TYR A 102 0.49 -1.58 -9.81
N PRO A 103 1.59 -1.61 -10.59
CA PRO A 103 2.86 -1.01 -10.18
C PRO A 103 2.70 0.48 -9.82
N GLY A 104 3.14 0.83 -8.62
CA GLY A 104 3.05 2.19 -8.08
C GLY A 104 1.73 2.50 -7.34
N SER A 105 0.83 1.52 -7.20
CA SER A 105 -0.44 1.70 -6.47
C SER A 105 -0.27 1.82 -4.95
N VAL A 106 0.76 1.18 -4.38
CA VAL A 106 1.06 1.25 -2.95
C VAL A 106 1.99 2.41 -2.65
N ASN A 107 1.44 3.46 -2.05
CA ASN A 107 2.21 4.57 -1.48
C ASN A 107 2.71 4.19 -0.07
N LEU A 108 4.02 3.92 0.05
CA LEU A 108 4.64 3.51 1.31
C LEU A 108 4.54 4.56 2.42
N PHE A 109 4.55 5.86 2.10
CA PHE A 109 4.40 6.92 3.10
C PHE A 109 2.99 6.95 3.68
N GLU A 110 1.97 6.73 2.85
CA GLU A 110 0.59 6.61 3.30
C GLU A 110 0.38 5.32 4.09
N LEU A 111 0.89 4.19 3.58
CA LEU A 111 0.84 2.88 4.23
C LEU A 111 1.37 2.94 5.66
N LYS A 112 2.42 3.74 5.91
CA LYS A 112 3.00 3.91 7.25
C LYS A 112 1.96 4.30 8.30
N ASN A 113 0.94 5.08 7.94
CA ASN A 113 -0.12 5.53 8.86
C ASN A 113 -1.08 4.40 9.25
N TYR A 114 -1.08 3.29 8.51
CA TYR A 114 -1.89 2.10 8.78
C TYR A 114 -1.12 1.03 9.57
N LEU A 115 0.18 1.23 9.79
CA LEU A 115 1.04 0.40 10.63
C LEU A 115 0.84 0.74 12.11
N GLN A 116 -0.37 0.49 12.63
CA GLN A 116 -0.73 0.77 14.02
C GLN A 116 -0.17 -0.27 14.99
N ALA A 117 -0.10 0.09 16.28
CA ALA A 117 0.29 -0.83 17.33
C ALA A 117 -0.75 -1.96 17.53
N GLY A 118 -0.28 -3.17 17.81
CA GLY A 118 -1.10 -4.37 17.90
C GLY A 118 -1.44 -4.96 16.54
N GLN A 119 -2.50 -5.78 16.49
CA GLN A 119 -2.92 -6.42 15.25
C GLN A 119 -3.52 -5.41 14.27
N MET A 120 -3.02 -5.39 13.04
CA MET A 120 -3.33 -4.34 12.07
C MET A 120 -3.98 -4.84 10.78
N ASP A 121 -4.32 -6.13 10.68
CA ASP A 121 -4.84 -6.72 9.43
C ASP A 121 -6.02 -5.93 8.84
N ALA A 122 -7.01 -5.60 9.68
CA ALA A 122 -8.17 -4.82 9.26
C ALA A 122 -7.82 -3.40 8.77
N LYS A 123 -6.78 -2.77 9.34
CA LYS A 123 -6.32 -1.45 8.88
C LYS A 123 -5.57 -1.52 7.56
N ILE A 124 -4.85 -2.59 7.32
CA ILE A 124 -4.22 -2.82 6.03
C ILE A 124 -5.27 -3.14 4.97
N ASP A 125 -6.30 -3.91 5.31
CA ASP A 125 -7.45 -4.14 4.43
C ASP A 125 -8.18 -2.82 4.08
N GLU A 126 -8.40 -1.94 5.06
CA GLU A 126 -8.94 -0.58 4.83
C GLU A 126 -8.07 0.23 3.84
N TYR A 127 -6.74 0.20 4.02
CA TYR A 127 -5.82 0.85 3.08
C TYR A 127 -5.91 0.27 1.66
N ILE A 128 -5.98 -1.06 1.54
CA ILE A 128 -6.13 -1.75 0.25
C ILE A 128 -7.42 -1.31 -0.45
N GLU A 129 -8.53 -1.24 0.28
CA GLU A 129 -9.81 -0.79 -0.27
C GLU A 129 -9.73 0.66 -0.79
N ILE A 130 -9.05 1.55 -0.07
CA ILE A 130 -8.81 2.93 -0.52
C ILE A 130 -8.04 2.95 -1.83
N VAL A 131 -6.97 2.16 -1.94
CA VAL A 131 -6.16 2.06 -3.18
C VAL A 131 -7.01 1.52 -4.33
N ILE A 132 -7.80 0.46 -4.11
CA ILE A 132 -8.68 -0.12 -5.12
C ILE A 132 -9.72 0.90 -5.60
N ASN A 133 -10.35 1.65 -4.70
CA ASN A 133 -11.33 2.67 -5.06
C ASN A 133 -10.70 3.79 -5.90
N ARG A 134 -9.48 4.20 -5.56
CA ARG A 134 -8.70 5.15 -6.37
C ARG A 134 -8.40 4.60 -7.78
N LEU A 135 -8.06 3.32 -7.90
CA LEU A 135 -7.84 2.65 -9.20
C LEU A 135 -9.13 2.56 -10.02
N LYS A 136 -10.26 2.19 -9.40
CA LYS A 136 -11.58 2.15 -10.06
C LYS A 136 -11.97 3.52 -10.60
N LEU A 137 -11.76 4.58 -9.83
CA LEU A 137 -12.00 5.95 -10.28
C LEU A 137 -11.17 6.30 -11.52
N ARG A 138 -9.86 5.97 -11.50
CA ARG A 138 -8.96 6.23 -12.64
C ARG A 138 -9.35 5.44 -13.87
N SER A 139 -9.67 4.16 -13.71
CA SER A 139 -10.18 3.30 -14.78
C SER A 139 -11.44 3.90 -15.41
N HIS A 140 -12.40 4.33 -14.59
CA HIS A 140 -13.63 4.98 -15.06
C HIS A 140 -13.35 6.22 -15.90
N ILE A 141 -12.46 7.10 -15.44
CA ILE A 141 -12.07 8.31 -16.18
C ILE A 141 -11.42 7.94 -17.52
N ILE A 142 -10.51 6.97 -17.55
CA ILE A 142 -9.86 6.49 -18.78
C ILE A 142 -10.90 5.98 -19.80
N GLN A 143 -11.93 5.27 -19.34
CA GLN A 143 -12.99 4.75 -20.21
C GLN A 143 -13.81 5.86 -20.90
N LEU A 144 -13.89 7.07 -20.31
CA LEU A 144 -14.51 8.22 -20.98
C LEU A 144 -13.75 8.62 -22.24
N PHE A 145 -12.41 8.53 -22.21
CA PHE A 145 -11.56 8.86 -23.36
C PHE A 145 -11.53 7.75 -24.41
N LYS A 146 -11.63 6.48 -24.00
CA LYS A 146 -11.65 5.34 -24.94
C LYS A 146 -12.77 5.45 -25.98
N LYS A 147 -13.88 6.09 -25.61
CA LYS A 147 -15.04 6.32 -26.50
C LYS A 147 -14.85 7.53 -27.43
N SER A 148 -13.83 8.36 -27.19
CA SER A 148 -13.56 9.56 -27.99
C SER A 148 -12.51 9.30 -29.06
N ASN A 149 -12.84 9.66 -30.31
CA ASN A 149 -11.89 9.59 -31.43
C ASN A 149 -11.02 10.85 -31.56
N GLN A 150 -11.13 11.81 -30.63
CA GLN A 150 -10.45 13.10 -30.68
C GLN A 150 -9.95 13.50 -29.28
N PRO A 151 -8.88 14.30 -29.17
CA PRO A 151 -8.49 14.92 -27.91
C PRO A 151 -9.62 15.80 -27.37
N ILE A 152 -9.93 15.73 -26.08
CA ILE A 152 -10.98 16.53 -25.43
C ILE A 152 -10.41 17.36 -24.28
N ASN A 153 -10.95 18.55 -24.06
CA ASN A 153 -10.55 19.45 -22.98
C ASN A 153 -11.22 19.07 -21.66
N LEU A 154 -10.80 19.71 -20.57
CA LEU A 154 -11.34 19.47 -19.22
C LEU A 154 -12.86 19.68 -19.13
N ASP A 155 -13.41 20.71 -19.77
CA ASP A 155 -14.85 21.02 -19.70
C ASP A 155 -15.72 19.89 -20.26
N ASN A 156 -15.31 19.33 -21.40
CA ASN A 156 -16.01 18.20 -22.01
C ASN A 156 -15.93 16.95 -21.12
N VAL A 157 -14.78 16.71 -20.47
CA VAL A 157 -14.60 15.57 -19.57
C VAL A 157 -15.46 15.72 -18.31
N ILE A 158 -15.56 16.92 -17.74
CA ILE A 158 -16.45 17.20 -16.60
C ILE A 158 -17.90 16.87 -16.95
N GLY A 159 -18.36 17.35 -18.10
CA GLY A 159 -19.70 17.03 -18.60
C GLY A 159 -19.90 15.52 -18.73
N ALA A 160 -19.00 14.83 -19.44
CA ALA A 160 -19.09 13.38 -19.63
C ALA A 160 -19.04 12.60 -18.31
N TYR A 161 -18.17 13.00 -17.37
CA TYR A 161 -18.01 12.38 -16.07
C TYR A 161 -19.30 12.45 -15.25
N SER A 162 -19.91 13.64 -15.14
CA SER A 162 -21.15 13.84 -14.39
C SER A 162 -22.33 13.01 -14.89
N PHE A 163 -22.39 12.70 -16.20
CA PHE A 163 -23.45 11.89 -16.80
C PHE A 163 -23.09 10.39 -16.98
N SER A 164 -21.94 9.96 -16.46
CA SER A 164 -21.42 8.59 -16.66
C SER A 164 -21.67 7.62 -15.50
N ASN A 165 -22.49 8.01 -14.52
CA ASN A 165 -22.64 7.30 -13.25
C ASN A 165 -21.29 7.09 -12.54
N PRO A 166 -20.59 8.18 -12.17
CA PRO A 166 -19.24 8.10 -11.63
C PRO A 166 -19.20 7.43 -10.25
N PRO A 167 -18.10 6.74 -9.90
CA PRO A 167 -17.98 6.03 -8.62
C PRO A 167 -17.97 6.98 -7.41
N GLN A 168 -17.64 8.25 -7.61
CA GLN A 168 -17.70 9.31 -6.60
C GLN A 168 -17.84 10.68 -7.28
N PRO A 169 -18.33 11.73 -6.61
CA PRO A 169 -18.23 13.09 -7.13
C PRO A 169 -16.77 13.57 -7.16
N LEU A 170 -16.45 14.46 -8.11
CA LEU A 170 -15.17 15.14 -8.20
C LEU A 170 -15.36 16.62 -8.48
N GLU A 171 -14.59 17.44 -7.79
CA GLU A 171 -14.41 18.85 -8.12
C GLU A 171 -13.56 19.01 -9.38
N ARG A 172 -13.72 20.15 -10.06
CA ARG A 172 -12.99 20.48 -11.29
C ARG A 172 -11.48 20.28 -11.16
N GLU A 173 -10.88 20.80 -10.08
CA GLU A 173 -9.44 20.72 -9.86
C GLU A 173 -8.98 19.29 -9.56
N GLN A 174 -9.77 18.50 -8.83
CA GLN A 174 -9.45 17.08 -8.57
C GLN A 174 -9.43 16.28 -9.87
N LEU A 175 -10.42 16.47 -10.75
CA LEU A 175 -10.43 15.82 -12.05
C LEU A 175 -9.23 16.25 -12.89
N LYS A 176 -8.90 17.55 -12.89
CA LYS A 176 -7.73 18.08 -13.60
C LYS A 176 -6.43 17.44 -13.10
N GLU A 177 -6.23 17.35 -11.79
CA GLU A 177 -5.06 16.68 -11.19
C GLU A 177 -4.97 15.22 -11.63
N ILE A 178 -6.09 14.49 -11.64
CA ILE A 178 -6.13 13.10 -12.13
C ILE A 178 -5.78 13.03 -13.62
N LEU A 179 -6.28 13.93 -14.48
CA LEU A 179 -5.93 13.94 -15.90
C LEU A 179 -4.43 14.22 -16.12
N ILE A 180 -3.83 15.09 -15.31
CA ILE A 180 -2.38 15.34 -15.32
C ILE A 180 -1.63 14.09 -14.87
N GLU A 181 -2.04 13.47 -13.76
CA GLU A 181 -1.49 12.19 -13.27
C GLU A 181 -1.50 11.14 -14.38
N LEU A 182 -2.66 10.91 -15.00
CA LEU A 182 -2.91 9.91 -16.04
C LEU A 182 -2.18 10.17 -17.36
N SER A 183 -1.83 11.43 -17.63
CA SER A 183 -1.05 11.83 -18.81
C SER A 183 0.45 11.97 -18.57
N SER A 184 0.88 11.81 -17.33
CA SER A 184 2.30 11.86 -16.99
C SER A 184 3.05 10.69 -17.64
N PRO A 185 4.35 10.86 -17.97
CA PRO A 185 5.18 9.76 -18.46
C PRO A 185 5.26 8.56 -17.51
N LEU A 186 4.98 8.77 -16.22
CA LEU A 186 5.02 7.72 -15.20
C LEU A 186 3.84 6.74 -15.33
N THR A 187 2.64 7.24 -15.63
CA THR A 187 1.42 6.41 -15.71
C THR A 187 1.00 6.14 -17.17
N GLY A 188 1.10 7.13 -18.06
CA GLY A 188 0.92 6.98 -19.51
C GLY A 188 -0.40 6.35 -19.95
N TYR A 189 -1.50 6.57 -19.24
CA TYR A 189 -2.83 6.07 -19.64
C TYR A 189 -3.52 6.99 -20.66
N LEU A 190 -3.24 8.29 -20.56
CA LEU A 190 -3.71 9.32 -21.47
C LEU A 190 -2.52 10.04 -22.11
N GLY A 191 -2.73 10.61 -23.30
CA GLY A 191 -1.85 11.61 -23.87
C GLY A 191 -2.38 13.00 -23.57
N ARG A 192 -1.52 14.01 -23.59
CA ARG A 192 -1.85 15.43 -23.40
C ARG A 192 -1.22 16.27 -24.50
N THR A 193 -2.02 17.09 -25.16
CA THR A 193 -1.56 18.04 -26.19
C THR A 193 -1.08 19.35 -25.55
N PRO A 194 -0.34 20.20 -26.28
CA PRO A 194 0.14 21.49 -25.75
C PRO A 194 -0.97 22.46 -25.29
N ASP A 195 -2.19 22.29 -25.80
CA ASP A 195 -3.39 23.07 -25.46
C ASP A 195 -4.26 22.41 -24.37
N ASP A 196 -3.69 21.50 -23.57
CA ASP A 196 -4.36 20.82 -22.44
C ASP A 196 -5.60 20.01 -22.82
N ARG A 197 -5.53 19.35 -23.98
CA ARG A 197 -6.50 18.33 -24.39
C ARG A 197 -5.92 16.95 -24.18
N PHE A 198 -6.77 16.03 -23.76
CA PHE A 198 -6.36 14.68 -23.39
C PHE A 198 -6.96 13.66 -24.34
N TYR A 199 -6.23 12.58 -24.62
CA TYR A 199 -6.67 11.50 -25.51
C TYR A 199 -6.25 10.15 -24.96
N PHE A 200 -6.98 9.10 -25.34
CA PHE A 200 -6.74 7.75 -24.86
C PHE A 200 -5.44 7.16 -25.41
N LEU A 201 -4.66 6.48 -24.56
CA LEU A 201 -3.49 5.69 -24.98
C LEU A 201 -3.65 4.21 -24.67
N ARG A 202 -4.05 3.88 -23.44
CA ARG A 202 -4.20 2.48 -22.99
C ARG A 202 -5.18 2.35 -21.84
N GLU A 203 -5.68 1.14 -21.65
CA GLU A 203 -6.61 0.84 -20.56
C GLU A 203 -5.91 0.62 -19.22
N LEU A 204 -6.62 0.98 -18.15
CA LEU A 204 -6.37 0.47 -16.80
C LEU A 204 -7.50 -0.51 -16.48
N ILE A 205 -7.19 -1.81 -16.50
CA ILE A 205 -8.17 -2.87 -16.20
C ILE A 205 -8.17 -3.08 -14.69
N VAL A 206 -9.28 -2.77 -14.04
CA VAL A 206 -9.50 -3.05 -12.62
C VAL A 206 -10.60 -4.08 -12.52
N ASP A 207 -10.26 -5.30 -12.11
CA ASP A 207 -11.25 -6.37 -11.99
C ASP A 207 -12.36 -5.94 -11.04
N GLN A 208 -13.59 -5.89 -11.56
CA GLN A 208 -14.76 -5.45 -10.81
C GLN A 208 -15.37 -6.59 -9.97
N THR A 209 -14.90 -7.82 -10.14
CA THR A 209 -15.53 -9.06 -9.63
C THR A 209 -14.72 -9.83 -8.60
N GLU A 210 -13.43 -9.55 -8.44
CA GLU A 210 -12.68 -10.12 -7.32
C GLU A 210 -12.79 -9.13 -6.14
N SER A 211 -13.84 -9.31 -5.32
CA SER A 211 -13.54 -9.33 -3.89
C SER A 211 -12.43 -10.35 -3.78
N PHE A 212 -11.19 -9.91 -3.57
CA PHE A 212 -10.08 -10.83 -3.47
C PHE A 212 -10.46 -11.90 -2.45
N ASP A 213 -10.84 -13.07 -2.93
CA ASP A 213 -11.47 -14.10 -2.12
C ASP A 213 -10.32 -14.81 -1.43
N TYR A 214 -9.87 -14.24 -0.32
CA TYR A 214 -8.68 -14.67 0.43
C TYR A 214 -8.96 -15.91 1.30
N ASN A 215 -9.98 -16.70 0.96
CA ASN A 215 -10.30 -17.97 1.61
C ASN A 215 -9.74 -19.13 0.79
N LEU A 216 -8.44 -19.39 0.95
CA LEU A 216 -7.83 -20.70 0.71
C LEU A 216 -6.98 -21.08 1.92
#